data_AF-A0A7V9NKK0-F1
#
_entry.id   AF-A0A7V9NKK0-F1
#
_cell.length_a   1.000
_cell.length_b   1.000
_cell.length_c   1.000
_cell.angle_alpha   90.00
_cell.angle_beta   90.00
_cell.angle_gamma   90.00
#
_symmetry.space_group_name_H-M   'P 1'
#
loop_
_entity.id
_entity.type
_entity.pdbx_description
1 polymer ?
#
loop_
_entity_poly.entity_id
_entity_poly.type
_entity_poly.pdbx_seq_one_letter_code
_entity_poly.pdbx_strand_id
1 'polypeptide(L)' 'MLRAALTGGIATGKSYCLSQFDSLGVPVIDADRLARLALAPGSAGLAAV' A
#
# COMPACT_ATOMS: atom_id res chain seq x y z
N MET A 1 -12.36 -11.30 -9.50
CA MET A 1 -12.08 -9.85 -9.30
C MET A 1 -10.88 -9.48 -10.15
N LEU A 2 -10.93 -8.34 -10.83
CA LEU A 2 -9.77 -7.80 -11.56
C LEU A 2 -8.72 -7.30 -10.54
N ARG A 3 -7.44 -7.55 -10.82
CA ARG A 3 -6.31 -7.07 -10.02
C ARG A 3 -5.41 -6.21 -10.91
N ALA A 4 -5.11 -5.00 -10.46
CA ALA A 4 -4.23 -4.06 -11.16
C ALA A 4 -3.16 -3.54 -10.18
N ALA A 5 -1.92 -3.47 -10.65
CA ALA A 5 -0.81 -2.90 -9.88
C ALA A 5 -0.62 -1.43 -10.29
N LEU A 6 -0.56 -0.54 -9.31
CA LEU A 6 -0.21 0.87 -9.50
C LEU A 6 1.24 1.11 -9.05
N THR A 7 2.08 1.56 -9.98
CA THR A 7 3.49 1.88 -9.74
C THR A 7 3.88 3.19 -10.43
N GLY A 8 5.08 3.68 -10.16
CA GLY A 8 5.58 4.97 -10.63
C GLY A 8 6.74 5.46 -9.75
N GLY A 9 7.53 6.41 -10.28
CA GLY A 9 8.66 7.01 -9.58
C GLY A 9 8.27 7.83 -8.35
N ILE A 10 9.26 8.41 -7.68
CA ILE A 10 9.02 9.39 -6.61
C ILE A 10 8.27 10.61 -7.18
N ALA A 11 7.34 11.16 -6.39
CA ALA A 11 6.55 12.33 -6.75
C ALA A 11 5.67 12.22 -8.02
N THR A 12 5.45 11.02 -8.57
CA THR A 12 4.55 10.82 -9.75
C THR A 12 3.06 10.72 -9.39
N GLY A 13 2.67 11.03 -8.16
CA GLY A 13 1.25 11.02 -7.76
C GLY A 13 0.64 9.65 -7.45
N LYS A 14 1.42 8.59 -7.18
CA LYS A 14 0.87 7.26 -6.83
C LYS A 14 -0.16 7.31 -5.71
N SER A 15 0.16 7.97 -4.59
CA SER A 15 -0.76 8.10 -3.44
C SER A 15 -2.03 8.87 -3.80
N TYR A 16 -1.94 9.83 -4.72
CA TYR A 16 -3.12 10.54 -5.26
C TYR A 16 -3.98 9.60 -6.10
N CYS A 17 -3.39 8.85 -7.03
CA CYS A 17 -4.15 7.88 -7.82
C CYS A 17 -4.82 6.81 -6.93
N LEU A 18 -4.14 6.31 -5.89
CA LEU A 18 -4.74 5.40 -4.92
C LEU A 18 -5.95 6.02 -4.21
N SER A 19 -5.87 7.28 -3.78
CA SER A 19 -7.00 7.96 -3.11
C SER A 19 -8.19 8.19 -4.05
N GLN A 20 -7.95 8.39 -5.34
CA GLN A 20 -9.01 8.47 -6.34
C GLN A 20 -9.71 7.12 -6.56
N PHE A 21 -8.98 6.01 -6.54
CA PHE A 21 -9.60 4.69 -6.61
C PHE A 21 -10.44 4.39 -5.36
N ASP A 22 -9.91 4.72 -4.18
CA ASP A 22 -10.60 4.55 -2.91
C ASP A 22 -11.90 5.39 -2.84
N SER A 23 -11.86 6.65 -3.31
CA SER A 23 -13.06 7.50 -3.35
C SER A 23 -14.16 7.01 -4.30
N LEU A 24 -13.80 6.19 -5.29
CA LEU A 24 -14.73 5.52 -6.19
C LEU A 24 -15.23 4.16 -5.64
N GLY A 25 -14.84 3.81 -4.41
CA GLY A 25 -15.23 2.56 -3.75
C GLY A 25 -14.45 1.33 -4.25
N VAL A 26 -13.34 1.53 -4.97
CA VAL A 26 -12.46 0.42 -5.38
C VAL A 26 -11.59 0.04 -4.19
N PRO A 27 -11.58 -1.24 -3.76
CA PRO A 27 -10.71 -1.67 -2.68
C PRO A 27 -9.23 -1.47 -3.03
N VAL A 28 -8.51 -0.75 -2.17
CA VAL A 28 -7.09 -0.44 -2.35
C VAL A 28 -6.22 -1.23 -1.38
N ILE A 29 -5.10 -1.74 -1.89
CA ILE A 29 -4.05 -2.37 -1.09
C ILE A 29 -2.77 -1.54 -1.25
N ASP A 30 -2.33 -0.90 -0.17
CA ASP A 30 -1.11 -0.08 -0.13
C ASP A 30 0.07 -0.90 0.43
N ALA A 31 1.05 -1.19 -0.42
CA ALA A 31 2.23 -1.97 -0.07
C ALA A 31 3.11 -1.28 0.99
N ASP A 32 3.27 0.05 0.94
CA ASP A 32 4.10 0.80 1.89
C ASP A 32 3.46 0.78 3.28
N ARG A 33 2.12 0.88 3.34
CA ARG A 33 1.38 0.75 4.59
C ARG A 33 1.52 -0.66 5.17
N LEU A 34 1.38 -1.69 4.33
CA LEU A 34 1.52 -3.08 4.75
C LEU A 34 2.94 -3.39 5.24
N ALA A 35 3.97 -2.85 4.59
CA ALA A 35 5.36 -3.01 5.03
C ALA A 35 5.59 -2.42 6.43
N ARG A 36 5.04 -1.23 6.71
CA ARG A 36 5.10 -0.64 8.07
C ARG A 36 4.37 -1.49 9.10
N LEU A 37 3.19 -2.02 8.76
CA LEU A 37 2.43 -2.91 9.66
C LEU A 37 3.15 -4.23 9.92
N ALA A 38 3.78 -4.80 8.89
CA ALA A 38 4.54 -6.05 8.99
C ALA A 38 5.76 -5.93 9.92
N LEU A 39 6.25 -4.71 10.16
CA LEU A 39 7.38 -4.40 11.03
C LEU A 39 6.95 -3.64 12.30
N ALA A 40 5.66 -3.61 12.62
CA ALA A 40 5.19 -2.99 13.86
C ALA A 40 5.84 -3.65 15.10
N PRO A 41 6.01 -2.93 16.22
CA PRO A 41 6.51 -3.53 17.47
C PRO A 41 5.74 -4.79 17.86
N GLY A 42 6.45 -5.88 18.15
CA GLY A 42 5.85 -7.18 18.49
C GLY A 42 5.34 -8.01 17.29
N SER A 43 5.49 -7.52 16.07
CA SER A 43 5.16 -8.29 14.87
C SER A 43 6.18 -9.41 14.61
N ALA A 44 5.72 -10.50 13.98
CA ALA A 44 6.60 -11.57 13.52
C ALA A 44 7.63 -11.08 12.50
N GLY A 45 7.28 -10.10 11.65
CA GLY A 45 8.21 -9.53 10.68
C GLY A 45 9.36 -8.78 11.34
N LEU A 46 9.09 -8.01 12.41
CA LEU A 46 10.15 -7.35 13.18
C LEU A 46 11.01 -8.35 13.95
N ALA A 47 10.46 -9.47 14.42
CA ALA A 47 11.21 -10.49 15.14
C ALA A 47 12.14 -11.34 14.24
N ALA A 48 11.92 -11.31 12.92
CA ALA A 48 12.65 -12.11 11.94
C ALA A 48 13.87 -11.40 11.33
N VAL A 49 14.13 -10.14 11.72
CA VAL A 49 15.28 -9.32 11.29
C VAL A 49 16.22 -9.09 12.46
#